data_AF-A0A4Y3TL81-F1
#
_entry.id   AF-A0A4Y3TL81-F1
#
_cell.length_a   1.000
_cell.length_b   1.000
_cell.length_c   1.000
_cell.angle_alpha   90.00
_cell.angle_beta   90.00
_cell.angle_gamma   90.00
#
_symmetry.space_group_name_H-M   'P 1'
#
loop_
_entity.id
_entity.type
_entity.pdbx_description
1 polymer ?
#
loop_
_entity_poly.entity_id
_entity_poly.type
_entity_poly.pdbx_seq_one_letter_code
_entity_poly.pdbx_strand_id
1 'polypeptide(L)'
;MGHAAGLLTPPQLTEALGLSAHAHQLLAVGAGSIFAFFAAIGGGGLIYRRLFNARVKATGRPTDLFILVFVYTQLWLGILGLPHSMMHSDGSTMEILGQWCRGVLIFRPDLANLLKPIPWIYKLHLVTGMTLFLLTPFTRLVHVISAPIWYIFRPGWQIVRQNRHVANDET
;
A
#
# COMPACT_ATOMS: atom_id res chain seq x y z
N MET A 1 -2.66 -2.13 5.27
CA MET A 1 -3.28 -1.84 6.58
C MET A 1 -2.53 -0.77 7.35
N GLY A 2 -1.30 -1.01 7.82
CA GLY A 2 -0.55 -0.02 8.64
C GLY A 2 -0.41 1.38 8.02
N HIS A 3 -0.14 1.48 6.71
CA HIS A 3 -0.08 2.77 6.02
C HIS A 3 -1.42 3.51 6.02
N ALA A 4 -2.52 2.82 5.74
CA ALA A 4 -3.85 3.42 5.70
C ALA A 4 -4.30 3.84 7.11
N ALA A 5 -4.22 2.93 8.09
CA ALA A 5 -4.58 3.22 9.47
C ALA A 5 -3.68 4.29 10.10
N GLY A 6 -2.40 4.33 9.74
CA GLY A 6 -1.46 5.31 10.28
C GLY A 6 -1.60 6.72 9.69
N LEU A 7 -1.84 6.83 8.39
CA LEU A 7 -1.81 8.12 7.69
C LEU A 7 -3.21 8.74 7.49
N LEU A 8 -4.25 7.91 7.32
CA LEU A 8 -5.59 8.41 7.01
C LEU A 8 -6.42 8.69 8.26
N THR A 9 -6.10 8.04 9.38
CA THR A 9 -6.81 8.27 10.65
C THR A 9 -6.51 9.69 11.15
N PRO A 10 -7.53 10.53 11.43
CA PRO A 10 -7.33 11.86 11.99
C PRO A 10 -6.66 11.81 13.37
N PRO A 11 -5.81 12.79 13.75
CA PRO A 11 -5.09 12.74 15.03
C PRO A 11 -6.06 12.79 16.21
N GLN A 12 -7.19 13.47 16.06
CA GLN A 12 -8.25 13.56 17.07
C GLN A 12 -8.82 12.17 17.41
N LEU A 13 -8.90 11.27 16.41
CA LEU A 13 -9.40 9.92 16.63
C LEU A 13 -8.35 9.04 17.32
N THR A 14 -7.06 9.19 16.96
CA THR A 14 -5.99 8.46 17.66
C THR A 14 -5.84 8.94 19.10
N GLU A 15 -5.96 10.24 19.35
CA GLU A 15 -5.93 10.82 20.70
C GLU A 15 -7.16 10.40 21.52
N ALA A 16 -8.35 10.36 20.92
CA ALA A 16 -9.57 9.86 21.58
C ALA A 16 -9.48 8.38 21.97
N LEU A 17 -8.68 7.58 21.25
CA LEU A 17 -8.36 6.20 21.59
C LEU A 17 -7.24 6.07 22.64
N GLY A 18 -6.72 7.20 23.14
CA GLY A 18 -5.64 7.24 24.14
C GLY A 18 -4.25 6.98 23.56
N LEU A 19 -4.07 7.01 22.24
CA LEU A 19 -2.78 6.81 21.60
C LEU A 19 -2.09 8.16 21.39
N SER A 20 -0.98 8.38 22.09
CA SER A 20 -0.08 9.50 21.81
C SER A 20 0.58 9.35 20.44
N ALA A 21 1.05 10.45 19.85
CA ALA A 21 1.76 10.43 18.57
C ALA A 21 3.01 9.51 18.62
N HIS A 22 3.73 9.50 19.74
CA HIS A 22 4.85 8.59 20.00
C HIS A 22 4.41 7.12 20.01
N ALA A 23 3.34 6.79 20.76
CA ALA A 23 2.84 5.42 20.83
C ALA A 23 2.33 4.93 19.47
N HIS A 24 1.66 5.80 18.72
CA HIS A 24 1.21 5.51 17.36
C HIS A 24 2.38 5.23 16.42
N GLN A 25 3.45 6.03 16.50
CA GLN A 25 4.66 5.81 15.71
C GLN A 25 5.39 4.53 16.10
N LEU A 26 5.51 4.21 17.38
CA LEU A 26 6.12 2.94 17.83
C LEU A 26 5.34 1.73 17.35
N LEU A 27 4.00 1.77 17.39
CA LEU A 27 3.16 0.72 16.82
C LEU A 27 3.39 0.57 15.31
N ALA A 28 3.47 1.69 14.58
CA ALA A 28 3.74 1.69 13.16
C ALA A 28 5.11 1.09 12.83
N VAL A 29 6.16 1.47 13.57
CA VAL A 29 7.52 0.93 13.40
C VAL A 29 7.56 -0.56 13.76
N GLY A 30 7.03 -0.96 14.91
CA GLY A 30 7.07 -2.35 15.36
C GLY A 30 6.32 -3.31 14.45
N ALA A 31 5.02 -3.06 14.25
CA ALA A 31 4.19 -3.89 13.37
C ALA A 31 4.68 -3.82 11.92
N GLY A 32 5.02 -2.61 11.45
CA GLY A 32 5.54 -2.39 10.10
C GLY A 32 6.82 -3.16 9.82
N SER A 33 7.76 -3.21 10.76
CA SER A 33 9.02 -3.95 10.62
C SER A 33 8.82 -5.45 10.47
N ILE A 34 7.89 -6.02 11.26
CA ILE A 34 7.55 -7.46 11.17
C ILE A 34 7.00 -7.79 9.78
N PHE A 35 6.00 -7.03 9.31
CA PHE A 35 5.44 -7.26 7.97
C PHE A 35 6.44 -6.97 6.85
N ALA A 36 7.30 -5.96 7.03
CA ALA A 36 8.36 -5.65 6.06
C ALA A 36 9.37 -6.78 5.93
N PHE A 37 9.73 -7.44 7.03
CA PHE A 37 10.61 -8.61 7.02
C PHE A 37 10.02 -9.75 6.20
N PHE A 38 8.77 -10.13 6.45
CA PHE A 38 8.10 -11.18 5.66
C PHE A 38 7.94 -10.78 4.19
N ALA A 39 7.60 -9.53 3.91
CA ALA A 39 7.51 -9.01 2.55
C ALA A 39 8.88 -9.01 1.84
N ALA A 40 9.98 -8.77 2.56
CA ALA A 40 11.32 -8.74 2.00
C ALA A 40 11.77 -10.14 1.57
N ILE A 41 11.49 -11.15 2.39
CA ILE A 41 11.75 -12.56 2.08
C ILE A 41 10.88 -13.01 0.89
N GLY A 42 9.57 -12.78 0.97
CA GLY A 42 8.64 -13.18 -0.08
C GLY A 42 8.93 -12.49 -1.42
N GLY A 43 9.18 -11.19 -1.40
CA GLY A 43 9.55 -10.39 -2.57
C GLY A 43 10.86 -10.87 -3.20
N GLY A 44 11.89 -11.11 -2.39
CA GLY A 44 13.17 -11.67 -2.86
C GLY A 44 12.99 -13.04 -3.50
N GLY A 45 12.22 -13.93 -2.87
CA GLY A 45 11.90 -15.25 -3.42
C GLY A 45 11.13 -15.20 -4.74
N LEU A 46 10.17 -14.28 -4.88
CA LEU A 46 9.43 -14.08 -6.13
C LEU A 46 10.30 -13.55 -7.26
N ILE A 47 11.22 -12.61 -6.96
CA ILE A 47 12.18 -12.07 -7.93
C ILE A 47 13.12 -13.19 -8.39
N TYR A 48 13.70 -13.93 -7.44
CA TYR A 48 14.54 -15.09 -7.73
C TYR A 48 13.82 -16.09 -8.65
N ARG A 49 12.59 -16.49 -8.29
CA ARG A 49 11.78 -17.40 -9.10
C ARG A 49 11.57 -16.88 -10.52
N ARG A 50 11.29 -15.58 -10.69
CA ARG A 50 11.00 -14.99 -12.00
C ARG A 50 12.24 -14.88 -12.89
N LEU A 51 13.43 -14.71 -12.30
CA LEU A 51 14.69 -14.61 -13.02
C LEU A 51 15.28 -15.97 -13.40
N PHE A 52 15.20 -16.95 -12.50
CA PHE A 52 15.95 -18.21 -12.62
C PHE A 52 15.09 -19.42 -13.00
N ASN A 53 13.77 -19.38 -12.83
CA ASN A 53 12.92 -20.50 -13.27
C ASN A 53 12.60 -20.38 -14.77
N ALA A 54 13.12 -21.32 -15.57
CA ALA A 54 12.97 -21.34 -17.02
C ALA A 54 11.50 -21.25 -17.50
N ARG A 55 10.58 -21.95 -16.84
CA ARG A 55 9.15 -21.96 -17.21
C ARG A 55 8.48 -20.60 -16.96
N VAL A 56 8.80 -19.98 -15.83
CA VAL A 56 8.25 -18.66 -15.45
C VAL A 56 8.82 -17.56 -16.34
N LYS A 57 10.12 -17.64 -16.64
CA LYS A 57 10.80 -16.68 -17.52
C LYS A 57 10.27 -16.75 -18.95
N ALA A 58 10.02 -17.97 -19.47
CA ALA A 58 9.51 -18.17 -20.83
C ALA A 58 8.07 -17.66 -21.04
N THR A 59 7.25 -17.61 -19.98
CA THR A 59 5.83 -17.24 -20.06
C THR A 59 5.50 -15.86 -19.49
N GLY A 60 6.47 -15.22 -18.82
CA GLY A 60 6.31 -13.91 -18.19
C GLY A 60 6.47 -12.74 -19.16
N ARG A 61 5.88 -11.60 -18.80
CA ARG A 61 6.11 -10.31 -19.49
C ARG A 61 7.19 -9.51 -18.78
N PRO A 62 8.01 -8.70 -19.47
CA PRO A 62 9.01 -7.85 -18.83
C PRO A 62 8.41 -6.86 -17.81
N THR A 63 7.21 -6.34 -18.10
CA THR A 63 6.46 -5.43 -17.21
C THR A 63 6.18 -6.04 -15.84
N ASP A 64 6.10 -7.36 -15.77
CA ASP A 64 5.88 -8.10 -14.54
C ASP A 64 7.07 -8.11 -13.60
N LEU A 65 8.26 -8.25 -14.19
CA LEU A 65 9.51 -8.22 -13.45
C LEU A 65 9.78 -6.77 -13.03
N PHE A 66 9.56 -5.82 -13.95
CA PHE A 66 9.67 -4.39 -13.66
C PHE A 66 8.81 -4.00 -12.45
N ILE A 67 7.50 -4.29 -12.47
CA ILE A 67 6.63 -3.87 -11.37
C ILE A 67 6.96 -4.59 -10.06
N LEU A 68 7.37 -5.85 -10.12
CA LEU A 68 7.81 -6.60 -8.95
C LEU A 68 9.07 -5.99 -8.32
N VAL A 69 10.06 -5.67 -9.15
CA VAL A 69 11.29 -4.98 -8.69
C VAL A 69 10.96 -3.59 -8.17
N PHE A 70 10.07 -2.84 -8.82
CA PHE A 70 9.67 -1.51 -8.38
C PHE A 70 8.98 -1.54 -7.00
N VAL A 71 8.05 -2.47 -6.78
CA VAL A 71 7.43 -2.69 -5.45
C VAL A 71 8.47 -3.13 -4.43
N TYR A 72 9.45 -3.94 -4.83
CA TYR A 72 10.53 -4.37 -3.94
C TYR A 72 11.46 -3.22 -3.54
N THR A 73 11.81 -2.34 -4.48
CA THR A 73 12.53 -1.09 -4.20
C THR A 73 11.71 -0.21 -3.26
N GLN A 74 10.40 -0.06 -3.48
CA GLN A 74 9.51 0.68 -2.58
C GLN A 74 9.55 0.14 -1.14
N LEU A 75 9.54 -1.19 -0.99
CA LEU A 75 9.65 -1.85 0.31
C LEU A 75 10.98 -1.48 0.99
N TRP A 76 12.10 -1.58 0.27
CA TRP A 76 13.41 -1.22 0.83
C TRP A 76 13.52 0.27 1.19
N LEU A 77 12.94 1.17 0.40
CA LEU A 77 12.85 2.59 0.77
C LEU A 77 12.08 2.78 2.08
N GLY A 78 11.01 2.01 2.30
CA GLY A 78 10.27 2.02 3.56
C GLY A 78 11.10 1.52 4.74
N ILE A 79 11.83 0.40 4.56
CA ILE A 79 12.73 -0.17 5.58
C ILE A 79 13.85 0.83 5.93
N LEU A 80 14.45 1.48 4.93
CA LEU A 80 15.49 2.50 5.12
C LEU A 80 14.98 3.75 5.85
N GLY A 81 13.67 4.00 5.86
CA GLY A 81 13.05 5.05 6.66
C GLY A 81 12.94 4.72 8.16
N LEU A 82 12.98 3.45 8.56
CA LEU A 82 12.79 3.04 9.95
C LEU A 82 13.80 3.66 10.93
N PRO A 83 15.13 3.69 10.64
CA PRO A 83 16.09 4.34 11.53
C PRO A 83 15.79 5.84 11.71
N HIS A 84 15.34 6.52 10.65
CA HIS A 84 15.00 7.93 10.73
C HIS A 84 13.76 8.17 11.61
N SER A 85 12.77 7.28 11.54
CA SER A 85 11.61 7.30 12.45
C SER A 85 12.05 7.08 13.91
N MET A 86 13.03 6.22 14.15
CA MET A 86 13.53 5.98 15.51
C MET A 86 14.28 7.19 16.09
N MET A 87 14.99 7.95 15.24
CA MET A 87 15.69 9.19 15.65
C MET A 87 14.71 10.34 15.98
N HIS A 88 13.53 10.35 15.36
CA HIS A 88 12.48 11.36 15.58
C HIS A 88 11.22 10.67 16.12
N SER A 89 11.37 10.08 17.31
CA SER A 89 10.31 9.27 17.92
C SER A 89 9.15 10.09 18.46
N ASP A 90 9.24 11.43 18.47
CA ASP A 90 8.25 12.37 18.95
C ASP A 90 6.93 12.38 18.14
N GLY A 91 6.90 11.70 16.98
CA GLY A 91 5.68 11.56 16.17
C GLY A 91 5.47 12.69 15.15
N SER A 92 6.28 13.76 15.20
CA SER A 92 6.14 14.93 14.33
C SER A 92 6.29 14.59 12.84
N THR A 93 7.23 13.72 12.49
CA THR A 93 7.43 13.24 11.12
C THR A 93 6.19 12.50 10.62
N MET A 94 5.63 11.62 11.45
CA MET A 94 4.43 10.84 11.12
C MET A 94 3.21 11.75 10.94
N GLU A 95 3.05 12.76 11.79
CA GLU A 95 1.95 13.71 11.70
C GLU A 95 2.04 14.56 10.42
N ILE A 96 3.23 15.07 10.07
CA ILE A 96 3.47 15.81 8.82
C ILE A 96 3.11 14.94 7.60
N LEU A 97 3.54 13.67 7.58
CA LEU A 97 3.24 12.74 6.49
C LEU A 97 1.74 12.39 6.42
N GLY A 98 1.08 12.23 7.57
CA GLY A 98 -0.37 12.02 7.65
C GLY A 98 -1.16 13.23 7.17
N GLN A 99 -0.76 14.44 7.56
CA GLN A 99 -1.34 15.70 7.06
C GLN A 99 -1.17 15.84 5.55
N TRP A 100 0.01 15.51 5.01
CA TRP A 100 0.24 15.50 3.58
C TRP A 100 -0.70 14.51 2.88
N CYS A 101 -0.78 13.27 3.37
CA CYS A 101 -1.60 12.21 2.78
C CYS A 101 -3.09 12.58 2.76
N ARG A 102 -3.64 13.00 3.90
CA ARG A 102 -5.03 13.46 4.03
C ARG A 102 -5.29 14.69 3.16
N GLY A 103 -4.34 15.63 3.13
CA GLY A 103 -4.39 16.84 2.31
C GLY A 103 -4.48 16.56 0.81
N VAL A 104 -3.73 15.58 0.31
CA VAL A 104 -3.79 15.16 -1.11
C VAL A 104 -5.19 14.66 -1.46
N LEU A 105 -5.82 13.87 -0.58
CA LEU A 105 -7.14 13.29 -0.82
C LEU A 105 -8.27 14.34 -0.88
N ILE A 106 -8.11 15.45 -0.15
CA ILE A 106 -9.08 16.55 -0.13
C ILE A 106 -8.66 17.73 -1.01
N PHE A 107 -7.65 17.55 -1.87
CA PHE A 107 -7.13 18.57 -2.79
C PHE A 107 -6.72 19.88 -2.10
N ARG A 108 -6.12 19.81 -0.92
CA ARG A 108 -5.62 20.98 -0.19
C ARG A 108 -4.41 21.59 -0.93
N PRO A 109 -4.33 22.91 -1.13
CA PRO A 109 -3.17 23.55 -1.72
C PRO A 109 -1.95 23.56 -0.78
N ASP A 110 -0.79 23.88 -1.36
CA ASP A 110 0.48 24.12 -0.65
C ASP A 110 1.06 22.95 0.19
N LEU A 111 0.77 21.71 -0.21
CA LEU A 111 1.28 20.52 0.48
C LEU A 111 2.79 20.30 0.29
N ALA A 112 3.41 20.92 -0.72
CA ALA A 112 4.85 20.79 -0.94
C ALA A 112 5.67 21.47 0.18
N ASN A 113 5.19 22.60 0.70
CA ASN A 113 5.84 23.31 1.80
C ASN A 113 5.86 22.47 3.09
N LEU A 114 4.82 21.67 3.31
CA LEU A 114 4.70 20.77 4.46
C LEU A 114 5.81 19.70 4.49
N LEU A 115 6.32 19.29 3.31
CA LEU A 115 7.38 18.29 3.21
C LEU A 115 8.80 18.88 3.30
N LYS A 116 8.99 20.20 3.38
CA LYS A 116 10.33 20.82 3.47
C LYS A 116 11.23 20.19 4.55
N PRO A 117 10.80 20.06 5.82
CA PRO A 117 11.64 19.51 6.90
C PRO A 117 11.80 17.98 6.80
N ILE A 118 11.04 17.32 5.93
CA ILE A 118 11.05 15.86 5.83
C ILE A 118 12.32 15.39 5.10
N PRO A 119 13.00 14.35 5.62
CA PRO A 119 14.18 13.77 5.00
C PRO A 119 13.92 13.25 3.59
N TRP A 120 14.99 13.24 2.79
CA TRP A 120 14.92 12.83 1.39
C TRP A 120 14.39 11.40 1.21
N ILE A 121 14.65 10.47 2.15
CA ILE A 121 14.23 9.06 2.04
C ILE A 121 12.71 8.93 2.01
N TYR A 122 11.98 9.67 2.86
CA TYR A 122 10.52 9.67 2.85
C TYR A 122 9.98 10.36 1.61
N LYS A 123 10.61 11.46 1.14
CA LYS A 123 10.23 12.12 -0.11
C LYS A 123 10.33 11.15 -1.29
N LEU A 124 11.43 10.40 -1.37
CA LEU A 124 11.62 9.38 -2.39
C LEU A 124 10.53 8.31 -2.28
N HIS A 125 10.30 7.78 -1.07
CA HIS A 125 9.25 6.79 -0.80
C HIS A 125 7.84 7.28 -1.18
N LEU A 126 7.51 8.55 -0.93
CA LEU A 126 6.24 9.14 -1.35
C LEU A 126 6.13 9.21 -2.87
N VAL A 127 7.16 9.72 -3.56
CA VAL A 127 7.16 9.84 -5.03
C VAL A 127 7.04 8.46 -5.69
N THR A 128 7.84 7.48 -5.27
CA THR A 128 7.78 6.12 -5.81
C THR A 128 6.47 5.42 -5.42
N GLY A 129 5.93 5.71 -4.23
CA GLY A 129 4.60 5.26 -3.80
C GLY A 129 3.47 5.79 -4.70
N MET A 130 3.45 7.09 -4.97
CA MET A 130 2.47 7.68 -5.90
C MET A 130 2.65 7.18 -7.34
N THR A 131 3.90 6.91 -7.74
CA THR A 131 4.19 6.30 -9.04
C THR A 131 3.61 4.88 -9.14
N LEU A 132 3.58 4.10 -8.05
CA LEU A 132 2.91 2.79 -8.07
C LEU A 132 1.41 2.92 -8.36
N PHE A 133 0.74 3.91 -7.78
CA PHE A 133 -0.67 4.17 -8.11
C PHE A 133 -0.85 4.51 -9.59
N LEU A 134 0.04 5.33 -10.16
CA LEU A 134 0.04 5.66 -11.59
C LEU A 134 0.26 4.43 -12.49
N LEU A 135 1.14 3.51 -12.07
CA LEU A 135 1.46 2.28 -12.81
C LEU A 135 0.40 1.18 -12.62
N THR A 136 -0.48 1.29 -11.64
CA THR A 136 -1.46 0.26 -11.28
C THR A 136 -2.37 -0.17 -12.44
N PRO A 137 -3.00 0.73 -13.24
CA PRO A 137 -3.87 0.31 -14.34
C PRO A 137 -3.13 -0.36 -15.52
N PHE A 138 -1.82 -0.17 -15.63
CA PHE A 138 -1.01 -0.68 -16.74
C PHE A 138 -0.23 -1.95 -16.38
N THR A 139 -0.34 -2.41 -15.14
CA THR A 139 0.41 -3.55 -14.63
C THR A 139 -0.53 -4.57 -14.00
N ARG A 140 0.03 -5.71 -13.61
CA ARG A 140 -0.76 -6.72 -12.92
C ARG A 140 -1.27 -6.28 -11.55
N LEU A 141 -0.83 -5.14 -11.00
CA LEU A 141 -1.32 -4.62 -9.71
C LEU A 141 -2.83 -4.39 -9.66
N VAL A 142 -3.51 -4.28 -10.81
CA VAL A 142 -4.98 -4.24 -10.90
C VAL A 142 -5.67 -5.38 -10.14
N HIS A 143 -5.01 -6.53 -9.95
CA HIS A 143 -5.55 -7.65 -9.17
C HIS A 143 -5.90 -7.27 -7.72
N VAL A 144 -5.25 -6.26 -7.14
CA VAL A 144 -5.52 -5.79 -5.77
C VAL A 144 -6.93 -5.22 -5.65
N ILE A 145 -7.47 -4.61 -6.72
CA ILE A 145 -8.82 -4.05 -6.75
C ILE A 145 -9.87 -5.18 -6.78
N SER A 146 -9.53 -6.32 -7.39
CA SER A 146 -10.41 -7.48 -7.53
C SER A 146 -10.37 -8.43 -6.32
N ALA A 147 -9.96 -7.94 -5.13
CA ALA A 147 -9.96 -8.74 -3.91
C ALA A 147 -11.36 -9.33 -3.66
N PRO A 148 -11.52 -10.66 -3.54
CA PRO A 148 -12.82 -11.31 -3.55
C PRO A 148 -13.53 -11.24 -2.19
N ILE A 149 -13.56 -10.07 -1.55
CA ILE A 149 -14.18 -9.84 -0.23
C ILE A 149 -15.68 -10.19 -0.27
N TRP A 150 -16.33 -9.90 -1.39
CA TRP A 150 -17.74 -10.20 -1.64
C TRP A 150 -18.08 -11.69 -1.74
N TYR A 151 -17.08 -12.56 -1.90
CA TYR A 151 -17.31 -14.01 -1.94
C TYR A 151 -17.86 -14.53 -0.60
N ILE A 152 -17.41 -13.95 0.52
CA ILE A 152 -17.88 -14.33 1.86
C ILE A 152 -19.37 -14.04 2.05
N PHE A 153 -19.86 -12.97 1.43
CA PHE A 153 -21.25 -12.51 1.55
C PHE A 153 -22.13 -12.98 0.39
N ARG A 154 -21.62 -13.88 -0.46
CA ARG A 154 -22.33 -14.31 -1.66
C ARG A 154 -23.55 -15.17 -1.29
N PRO A 155 -24.76 -14.86 -1.81
CA PRO A 155 -25.93 -15.68 -1.56
C PRO A 155 -25.83 -16.99 -2.36
N GLY A 156 -25.67 -18.09 -1.63
CA GLY A 156 -25.63 -19.44 -2.18
C GLY A 156 -24.31 -19.84 -2.84
N TRP A 157 -24.12 -21.14 -2.99
CA TRP A 157 -22.92 -21.73 -3.60
C TRP A 157 -23.01 -21.77 -5.12
N GLN A 158 -24.21 -21.94 -5.67
CA GLN A 158 -24.42 -22.03 -7.12
C GLN A 158 -24.54 -20.63 -7.75
N ILE A 159 -24.10 -20.50 -9.00
CA ILE A 159 -24.27 -19.29 -9.80
C ILE A 159 -25.18 -19.64 -10.96
N VAL A 160 -26.40 -19.12 -10.95
CA VAL A 160 -27.32 -19.23 -12.07
C VAL A 160 -27.50 -17.84 -12.65
N ARG A 161 -27.37 -17.70 -13.98
CA ARG A 161 -27.67 -16.46 -14.71
C ARG A 161 -28.86 -16.73 -15.62
N GLN A 162 -29.95 -16.03 -15.39
CA GLN A 162 -31.13 -16.15 -16.25
C GLN A 162 -30.94 -15.38 -17.56
N ASN A 163 -31.51 -15.91 -18.64
CA ASN A 163 -31.59 -15.19 -19.90
C ASN A 163 -32.68 -14.11 -19.79
N ARG A 164 -32.31 -12.86 -20.01
CA ARG A 164 -33.21 -11.70 -19.89
C ARG A 164 -34.44 -11.78 -20.80
N HIS A 165 -34.35 -12.51 -21.92
CA HIS A 165 -35.49 -12.70 -22.82
C HIS A 165 -36.55 -13.65 -22.28
N VAL A 166 -36.16 -14.73 -21.60
CA VAL A 166 -37.09 -15.76 -21.09
C VAL A 166 -37.85 -15.24 -19.86
N ALA A 167 -37.25 -14.38 -19.06
CA ALA A 167 -37.88 -13.83 -17.85
C ALA A 167 -39.08 -12.91 -18.13
N ASN A 168 -39.21 -12.38 -19.35
CA ASN A 168 -40.31 -11.50 -19.74
C ASN A 168 -41.47 -12.25 -20.45
N ASP A 169 -41.24 -13.50 -20.90
CA ASP A 169 -42.29 -14.32 -21.52
C ASP A 169 -43.12 -15.09 -20.47
N GLU A 170 -42.68 -15.09 -19.20
CA GLU A 170 -43.35 -15.76 -18.07
C GLU A 170 -44.09 -14.78 -17.13
N THR A 171 -44.20 -13.49 -17.48
CA THR A 171 -44.97 -12.45 -16.75
C THR A 171 -46.10 -11.89 -17.59
#